data_AF-A0A835H6E9-F1
#
_entry.id   AF-A0A835H6E9-F1
#
_cell.length_a   1.000
_cell.length_b   1.000
_cell.length_c   1.000
_cell.angle_alpha   90.00
_cell.angle_beta   90.00
_cell.angle_gamma   90.00
#
_symmetry.space_group_name_H-M   'P 1'
#
loop_
_entity.id
_entity.type
_entity.pdbx_description
1 polymer ?
#
loop_
_entity_poly.entity_id
_entity_poly.type
_entity_poly.pdbx_seq_one_letter_code
_entity_poly.pdbx_strand_id
1 'polypeptide(L)'
;MFIKSKKVLGDIKKVEQLVRYIVEEAPEDADNKRALKFPFIACEIFTCEIDVILKTLVEEDELMNLLFSFLEPKHSHSTMLAGYFSKVVVCLMLRKTIQLMSYVEAGRRDNLMHKLNLY
;
A
#
# COMPACT_ATOMS: atom_id res chain seq x y z
N MET A 1 27.68 8.28 -6.81
CA MET A 1 26.79 7.73 -5.76
C MET A 1 25.56 8.62 -5.53
N PHE A 2 25.72 9.86 -5.05
CA PHE A 2 24.62 10.78 -4.65
C PHE A 2 23.42 10.94 -5.61
N ILE A 3 23.63 11.03 -6.93
CA ILE A 3 22.53 11.21 -7.91
C ILE A 3 21.60 9.99 -7.93
N LYS A 4 22.14 8.77 -7.81
CA LYS A 4 21.34 7.53 -7.76
C LYS A 4 20.47 7.50 -6.50
N SER A 5 21.03 7.87 -5.34
CA SER A 5 20.31 7.95 -4.07
C SER A 5 19.18 8.98 -4.10
N LYS A 6 19.39 10.17 -4.69
CA LYS A 6 18.32 11.17 -4.87
C LYS A 6 17.19 10.67 -5.79
N LYS A 7 17.51 9.92 -6.86
CA LYS A 7 16.49 9.34 -7.73
C LYS A 7 15.66 8.28 -6.99
N VAL A 8 16.32 7.34 -6.31
CA VAL A 8 15.64 6.29 -5.52
C VAL A 8 14.72 6.89 -4.47
N LEU A 9 15.19 7.86 -3.67
CA LEU A 9 14.36 8.56 -2.69
C LEU A 9 13.15 9.28 -3.33
N GLY A 10 13.33 9.82 -4.54
CA GLY A 10 12.25 10.43 -5.31
C GLY A 10 11.24 9.43 -5.87
N ASP A 11 11.61 8.17 -6.06
CA ASP A 11 10.72 7.10 -6.51
C ASP A 11 9.97 6.47 -5.31
N ILE A 12 10.65 6.26 -4.17
CA ILE A 12 10.03 5.85 -2.89
C ILE A 12 8.90 6.81 -2.50
N LYS A 13 9.15 8.13 -2.47
CA LYS A 13 8.13 9.13 -2.11
C LYS A 13 6.91 9.16 -3.03
N LYS A 14 7.06 8.77 -4.31
CA LYS A 14 5.91 8.64 -5.21
C LYS A 14 5.08 7.42 -4.83
N VAL A 15 5.71 6.28 -4.59
CA VAL A 15 5.01 5.05 -4.17
C VAL A 15 4.35 5.25 -2.81
N GLU A 16 5.02 5.90 -1.86
CA GLU A 16 4.44 6.32 -0.58
C GLU A 16 3.15 7.12 -0.77
N GLN A 17 3.17 8.13 -1.64
CA GLN A 17 1.99 8.95 -1.92
C GLN A 17 0.85 8.14 -2.57
N LEU A 18 1.17 7.14 -3.40
CA LEU A 18 0.17 6.20 -3.93
C LEU A 18 -0.43 5.35 -2.80
N VAL A 19 0.38 4.80 -1.89
CA VAL A 19 -0.10 4.03 -0.73
C VAL A 19 -1.00 4.89 0.16
N ARG A 20 -0.62 6.15 0.45
CA ARG A 20 -1.46 7.10 1.21
C ARG A 20 -2.83 7.33 0.57
N TYR A 21 -2.93 7.36 -0.76
CA TYR A 21 -4.23 7.44 -1.44
C TYR A 21 -5.08 6.16 -1.31
N ILE A 22 -4.51 5.02 -0.95
CA ILE A 22 -5.23 3.76 -0.68
C ILE A 22 -5.63 3.63 0.78
N VAL A 23 -4.78 4.08 1.71
CA VAL A 23 -4.96 3.80 3.15
C VAL A 23 -5.42 4.99 3.99
N GLU A 24 -5.26 6.23 3.52
CA GLU A 24 -5.66 7.42 4.25
C GLU A 24 -6.90 8.04 3.60
N GLU A 25 -7.96 8.15 4.39
CA GLU A 25 -9.14 8.94 4.05
C GLU A 25 -8.74 10.39 3.74
N ALA A 26 -9.50 11.01 2.83
CA ALA A 26 -9.31 12.43 2.54
C ALA A 26 -9.87 13.28 3.71
N PRO A 27 -9.26 14.44 4.04
CA PRO A 27 -9.88 15.44 4.89
C PRO A 27 -11.29 15.82 4.39
N GLU A 28 -12.19 16.19 5.31
CA GLU A 28 -13.59 16.53 4.97
C GLU A 28 -13.72 17.72 4.01
N ASP A 29 -12.73 18.61 3.99
CA ASP A 29 -12.64 19.78 3.11
C ASP A 29 -11.87 19.52 1.80
N ALA A 30 -11.40 18.29 1.57
CA ALA A 30 -10.58 17.95 0.41
C ALA A 30 -11.36 17.97 -0.91
N ASP A 31 -10.67 18.27 -2.01
CA ASP A 31 -11.28 18.27 -3.34
C ASP A 31 -11.67 16.85 -3.82
N ASN A 32 -12.60 16.78 -4.77
CA ASN A 32 -13.02 15.52 -5.40
C ASN A 32 -11.86 14.72 -6.02
N LYS A 33 -10.70 15.35 -6.29
CA LYS A 33 -9.53 14.62 -6.79
C LYS A 33 -8.88 13.84 -5.66
N ARG A 34 -8.63 14.45 -4.49
CA ARG A 34 -8.07 13.76 -3.32
C ARG A 34 -9.05 12.74 -2.71
N ALA A 35 -10.35 13.05 -2.72
CA ALA A 35 -11.37 12.18 -2.16
C ALA A 35 -11.66 10.94 -3.03
N LEU A 36 -11.73 11.08 -4.36
CA LEU A 36 -12.20 10.00 -5.26
C LEU A 36 -11.18 9.64 -6.35
N LYS A 37 -10.65 10.65 -7.08
CA LYS A 37 -9.86 10.41 -8.29
C LYS A 37 -8.47 9.81 -8.01
N PHE A 38 -7.78 10.30 -7.00
CA PHE A 38 -6.43 9.86 -6.65
C PHE A 38 -6.40 8.46 -6.02
N PRO A 39 -7.32 8.09 -5.09
CA PRO A 39 -7.48 6.70 -4.67
C PRO A 39 -7.72 5.73 -5.83
N PHE A 40 -8.62 6.07 -6.76
CA PHE A 40 -8.87 5.27 -7.95
C PHE A 40 -7.60 5.12 -8.82
N ILE A 41 -6.93 6.22 -9.17
CA ILE A 41 -5.70 6.18 -9.99
C ILE A 41 -4.59 5.40 -9.30
N ALA A 42 -4.41 5.54 -7.98
CA ALA A 42 -3.41 4.80 -7.24
C ALA A 42 -3.68 3.29 -7.24
N CYS A 43 -4.95 2.89 -7.10
CA CYS A 43 -5.34 1.49 -7.18
C CYS A 43 -5.00 0.92 -8.56
N GLU A 44 -5.41 1.62 -9.62
CA GLU A 44 -5.17 1.16 -10.99
C GLU A 44 -3.67 1.12 -11.33
N ILE A 45 -2.83 2.05 -10.83
CA ILE A 45 -1.37 2.00 -11.01
C ILE A 45 -0.75 0.73 -10.38
N PHE A 46 -1.20 0.34 -9.19
CA PHE A 46 -0.73 -0.90 -8.56
C PHE A 46 -1.24 -2.13 -9.33
N THR A 47 -2.52 -2.17 -9.72
CA THR A 47 -3.11 -3.29 -10.48
C THR A 47 -2.74 -3.31 -11.97
N CYS A 48 -2.02 -2.31 -12.49
CA CYS A 48 -1.29 -2.40 -13.75
C CYS A 48 0.03 -3.19 -13.63
N GLU A 49 0.39 -3.66 -12.44
CA GLU A 49 1.46 -4.63 -12.20
C GLU A 49 2.86 -4.16 -12.66
N ILE A 50 3.08 -2.85 -12.69
CA ILE A 50 4.35 -2.24 -13.11
C ILE A 50 5.46 -2.68 -12.16
N ASP A 51 6.33 -3.59 -12.62
CA ASP A 51 7.29 -4.31 -11.77
C ASP A 51 8.14 -3.38 -10.89
N VAL A 52 8.63 -2.26 -11.44
CA VAL A 52 9.44 -1.29 -10.69
C VAL A 52 8.66 -0.68 -9.52
N ILE A 53 7.37 -0.40 -9.69
CA ILE A 53 6.51 0.16 -8.63
C ILE A 53 6.23 -0.90 -7.56
N LEU A 54 5.85 -2.12 -7.99
CA LEU A 54 5.62 -3.22 -7.05
C LEU A 54 6.89 -3.59 -6.29
N LYS A 55 8.05 -3.55 -6.96
CA LYS A 55 9.36 -3.80 -6.36
C LYS A 55 9.71 -2.74 -5.31
N THR A 56 9.57 -1.45 -5.64
CA THR A 56 9.76 -0.36 -4.67
C THR A 56 8.82 -0.48 -3.47
N LEU A 57 7.57 -0.91 -3.67
CA LEU A 57 6.63 -1.14 -2.56
C LEU A 57 7.11 -2.27 -1.63
N VAL A 58 7.51 -3.43 -2.17
CA VAL A 58 7.82 -4.61 -1.32
C VAL A 58 9.26 -4.69 -0.82
N GLU A 59 10.19 -3.87 -1.34
CA GLU A 59 11.58 -3.79 -0.84
C GLU A 59 11.75 -2.74 0.27
N GLU A 60 10.79 -1.84 0.46
CA GLU A 60 10.83 -0.79 1.48
C GLU A 60 9.87 -1.12 2.63
N ASP A 61 10.40 -1.59 3.75
CA ASP A 61 9.59 -2.00 4.92
C ASP A 61 8.64 -0.88 5.38
N GLU A 62 9.05 0.38 5.33
CA GLU A 62 8.20 1.53 5.71
C GLU A 62 6.95 1.66 4.83
N LEU A 63 7.03 1.31 3.54
CA LEU A 63 5.89 1.34 2.63
C LEU A 63 4.94 0.17 2.86
N MET A 64 5.48 -1.01 3.14
CA MET A 64 4.66 -2.17 3.54
C MET A 64 4.00 -1.94 4.91
N ASN A 65 4.72 -1.34 5.88
CA ASN A 65 4.16 -0.87 7.16
C ASN A 65 2.94 0.03 6.93
N LEU A 66 3.10 1.06 6.10
CA LEU A 66 2.05 2.02 5.78
C LEU A 66 0.87 1.35 5.04
N LEU A 67 1.11 0.43 4.10
CA LEU A 67 0.04 -0.29 3.43
C LEU A 67 -0.81 -1.10 4.42
N PHE A 68 -0.17 -1.80 5.36
CA PHE A 68 -0.86 -2.67 6.31
C PHE A 68 -1.34 -1.98 7.60
N SER A 69 -1.04 -0.70 7.82
CA SER A 69 -1.67 0.09 8.90
C SER A 69 -3.18 0.27 8.69
N PHE A 70 -3.66 0.09 7.45
CA PHE A 70 -5.07 -0.03 7.08
C PHE A 70 -5.85 -1.08 7.91
N LEU A 71 -5.15 -2.09 8.42
CA LEU A 71 -5.76 -3.13 9.26
C LEU A 71 -5.66 -2.82 10.77
N GLU A 72 -5.34 -1.59 11.18
CA GLU A 72 -5.31 -1.20 12.60
C GLU A 72 -6.70 -0.77 13.10
N PRO A 73 -7.21 -1.33 14.22
CA PRO A 73 -8.59 -1.10 14.70
C PRO A 73 -9.01 0.34 14.98
N LYS A 74 -8.07 1.30 14.96
CA LYS A 74 -8.34 2.72 15.20
C LYS A 74 -8.78 3.48 13.95
N HIS A 75 -8.61 2.90 12.77
CA HIS A 75 -8.95 3.56 11.51
C HIS A 75 -10.32 3.08 11.02
N SER A 76 -11.28 4.01 10.98
CA SER A 76 -12.52 3.81 10.23
C SER A 76 -12.23 4.13 8.76
N HIS A 77 -12.37 3.14 7.89
CA HIS A 77 -12.14 3.27 6.46
C HIS A 77 -13.44 3.14 5.68
N SER A 78 -13.58 3.93 4.63
CA SER A 78 -14.68 3.81 3.67
C SER A 78 -14.63 2.48 2.92
N THR A 79 -15.81 1.99 2.54
CA THR A 79 -15.97 0.78 1.70
C THR A 79 -15.16 0.88 0.40
N MET A 80 -14.96 2.11 -0.12
CA MET A 80 -14.16 2.36 -1.32
C MET A 80 -12.67 2.09 -1.08
N LEU A 81 -12.06 2.67 -0.04
CA LEU A 81 -10.66 2.40 0.28
C LEU A 81 -10.43 0.93 0.65
N ALA A 82 -11.37 0.29 1.36
CA ALA A 82 -11.29 -1.16 1.64
C ALA A 82 -11.28 -2.00 0.35
N GLY A 83 -12.08 -1.64 -0.66
CA GLY A 83 -12.07 -2.28 -1.97
C GLY A 83 -10.74 -2.10 -2.71
N TYR A 84 -10.15 -0.90 -2.66
CA TYR A 84 -8.84 -0.64 -3.28
C TYR A 84 -7.68 -1.33 -2.55
N PHE A 85 -7.64 -1.27 -1.21
CA PHE A 85 -6.69 -2.01 -0.38
C PHE A 85 -6.72 -3.51 -0.72
N SER A 86 -7.91 -4.11 -0.76
CA SER A 86 -8.08 -5.52 -1.13
C SER A 86 -7.52 -5.84 -2.52
N LYS A 87 -7.83 -5.03 -3.54
CA LYS A 87 -7.25 -5.17 -4.89
C LYS A 87 -5.72 -5.11 -4.89
N VAL A 88 -5.12 -4.18 -4.14
CA VAL A 88 -3.65 -4.02 -4.05
C VAL A 88 -3.02 -5.23 -3.36
N VAL A 89 -3.60 -5.73 -2.27
CA VAL A 89 -3.11 -6.93 -1.58
C VAL A 89 -3.24 -8.18 -2.47
N VAL A 90 -4.34 -8.34 -3.22
CA VAL A 90 -4.49 -9.42 -4.21
C VAL A 90 -3.43 -9.32 -5.31
N CYS A 91 -3.13 -8.12 -5.82
CA CYS A 91 -2.04 -7.90 -6.77
C CYS A 91 -0.67 -8.33 -6.19
N LEU A 92 -0.39 -8.02 -4.93
CA LEU A 92 0.84 -8.47 -4.25
C LEU A 92 0.87 -9.98 -4.06
N MET A 93 -0.25 -10.62 -3.68
CA MET A 93 -0.36 -12.09 -3.58
C MET A 93 -0.09 -12.78 -4.91
N LEU A 94 -0.49 -12.18 -6.04
CA LEU A 94 -0.30 -12.75 -7.38
C LEU A 94 1.08 -12.46 -8.00
N ARG A 95 1.71 -11.31 -7.68
CA ARG A 95 2.92 -10.83 -8.37
C ARG A 95 4.18 -10.72 -7.51
N LYS A 96 4.04 -10.68 -6.18
CA LYS A 96 5.14 -10.52 -5.20
C LYS A 96 4.95 -11.45 -3.99
N THR A 97 4.40 -12.64 -4.20
CA THR A 97 4.01 -13.60 -3.16
C THR A 97 5.14 -13.87 -2.16
N ILE A 98 6.36 -14.08 -2.65
CA ILE A 98 7.53 -14.41 -1.82
C ILE A 98 7.88 -13.23 -0.89
N GLN A 99 7.92 -12.00 -1.42
CA GLN A 99 8.23 -10.81 -0.62
C GLN A 99 7.11 -10.50 0.39
N LEU A 100 5.85 -10.66 -0.03
CA LEU A 100 4.69 -10.52 0.85
C LEU A 100 4.73 -11.53 1.99
N MET A 101 4.95 -12.82 1.71
CA MET A 101 5.06 -13.86 2.74
C MET A 101 6.26 -13.62 3.66
N SER A 102 7.43 -13.24 3.12
CA SER A 102 8.61 -12.88 3.90
C SER A 102 8.30 -11.76 4.91
N TYR A 103 7.59 -10.71 4.47
CA TYR A 103 7.15 -9.61 5.34
C TYR A 103 6.18 -10.07 6.45
N VAL A 104 5.27 -11.01 6.16
CA VAL A 104 4.38 -11.62 7.16
C VAL A 104 5.17 -12.46 8.18
N GLU A 105 6.14 -13.25 7.70
CA GLU A 105 6.94 -14.18 8.50
C GLU A 105 8.00 -13.49 9.37
N ALA A 106 8.60 -12.40 8.89
CA ALA A 106 9.79 -11.79 9.48
C ALA A 106 9.54 -11.02 10.78
N GLY A 107 8.30 -10.56 11.07
CA GLY A 107 8.12 -9.73 12.27
C GLY A 107 6.73 -9.30 12.72
N ARG A 108 5.59 -9.81 12.22
CA ARG A 108 4.23 -9.39 12.68
C ARG A 108 3.20 -10.50 12.85
N ARG A 109 3.66 -11.65 13.38
CA ARG A 109 2.80 -12.80 13.69
C ARG A 109 1.58 -12.46 14.54
N ASP A 110 1.73 -11.59 15.54
CA ASP A 110 0.68 -11.36 16.55
C ASP A 110 -0.54 -10.58 16.04
N ASN A 111 -0.46 -9.99 14.83
CA ASN A 111 -1.53 -9.13 14.31
C ASN A 111 -2.03 -9.50 12.92
N LEU A 112 -1.18 -9.76 11.91
CA LEU A 112 -1.70 -9.83 10.54
C LEU A 112 -2.58 -11.06 10.26
N MET A 113 -2.20 -12.23 10.78
CA MET A 113 -2.97 -13.47 10.57
C MET A 113 -4.31 -13.44 11.31
N HIS A 114 -4.37 -12.82 12.51
CA HIS A 114 -5.62 -12.56 13.22
C HIS A 114 -6.49 -11.51 12.50
N LYS A 115 -5.89 -10.43 11.98
CA LYS A 115 -6.60 -9.37 11.23
C LYS A 115 -7.19 -9.85 9.90
N LEU A 116 -6.57 -10.84 9.26
CA LEU A 116 -7.04 -11.44 8.00
C LEU A 116 -8.03 -12.60 8.19
N ASN A 117 -8.30 -13.01 9.45
CA ASN A 117 -9.34 -13.97 9.82
C ASN A 117 -9.27 -15.32 9.05
N LEU A 118 -8.05 -15.86 8.89
CA LEU A 118 -7.76 -17.11 8.16
C LEU A 118 -7.73 -18.35 9.08
N TYR A 119 -8.72 -18.46 9.98
CA TYR A 119 -9.02 -19.64 10.81
C TYR A 119 -10.53 -19.84 10.92
#